data_AF-A0A402D2B8-F1
#
_entry.id   AF-A0A402D2B8-F1
#
_cell.length_a   1.000
_cell.length_b   1.000
_cell.length_c   1.000
_cell.angle_alpha   90.00
_cell.angle_beta   90.00
_cell.angle_gamma   90.00
#
_symmetry.space_group_name_H-M   'P 1'
#
loop_
_entity.id
_entity.type
_entity.pdbx_description
1 polymer ?
#
loop_
_entity_poly.entity_id
_entity_poly.type
_entity_poly.pdbx_seq_one_letter_code
_entity_poly.pdbx_strand_id
1 'polypeptide(L)'
;MNSQLNTPNPEDRIADYLDCVAKPMKAIPEEAKQPFLQEIKTHAQTLADQYRDEGRDDDAAVRDALRMIGDPAAMGKSWAKSWLRANEPGSFWGAFVIGTGMLTAIHIINYLIFLGMAPIRAGLVTGSPVSFWTALIFGFWYLWGQAAVVMAGAICGWRQPRRATAALLWTCALGALWELVGLCMNANALKTAMMAQHAGHSTAALLLFLARISILSLITTGGLCVLGSSISRSRRIRRLLRA
;
A
#
# COMPACT_ATOMS: atom_id res chain seq x y z
N MET A 1 -63.52 -27.05 0.90
CA MET A 1 -62.06 -26.99 1.13
C MET A 1 -61.64 -25.55 0.93
N ASN A 2 -61.51 -24.79 2.02
CA ASN A 2 -61.09 -23.39 1.98
C ASN A 2 -59.59 -23.33 1.74
N SER A 3 -59.18 -23.19 0.48
CA SER A 3 -57.85 -22.66 0.16
C SER A 3 -57.83 -21.20 0.60
N GLN A 4 -57.56 -20.96 1.89
CA GLN A 4 -57.08 -19.66 2.34
C GLN A 4 -55.79 -19.41 1.56
N LEU A 5 -55.90 -18.57 0.53
CA LEU A 5 -54.78 -18.06 -0.23
C LEU A 5 -53.86 -17.38 0.77
N ASN A 6 -52.73 -18.01 1.05
CA ASN A 6 -51.69 -17.49 1.92
C ASN A 6 -51.10 -16.27 1.20
N THR A 7 -51.73 -15.11 1.37
CA THR A 7 -51.22 -13.85 0.85
C THR A 7 -49.86 -13.63 1.51
N PRO A 8 -48.78 -13.55 0.73
CA PRO A 8 -47.44 -13.42 1.29
C PRO A 8 -47.39 -12.21 2.23
N ASN A 9 -46.77 -12.39 3.39
CA ASN A 9 -46.63 -11.33 4.38
C ASN A 9 -45.91 -10.14 3.70
N PRO A 10 -46.35 -8.88 3.90
CA PRO A 10 -45.66 -7.71 3.35
C PRO A 10 -44.15 -7.69 3.62
N GLU A 11 -43.70 -8.23 4.75
CA GLU A 11 -42.27 -8.38 5.07
C GLU A 11 -41.54 -9.34 4.11
N ASP A 12 -42.19 -10.41 3.66
CA ASP A 12 -41.64 -11.37 2.71
C ASP A 12 -41.36 -10.70 1.36
N ARG A 13 -42.20 -9.74 0.94
CA ARG A 13 -41.97 -8.98 -0.31
C ARG A 13 -40.73 -8.11 -0.26
N ILE A 14 -40.45 -7.49 0.90
CA ILE A 14 -39.22 -6.70 1.08
C ILE A 14 -38.01 -7.64 1.05
N ALA A 15 -38.09 -8.81 1.68
CA ALA A 15 -37.03 -9.81 1.63
C ALA A 15 -36.77 -10.29 0.18
N ASP A 16 -37.82 -10.64 -0.56
CA ASP A 16 -37.74 -11.05 -1.97
C ASP A 16 -37.11 -9.96 -2.86
N TYR A 17 -37.44 -8.70 -2.59
CA TYR A 17 -36.85 -7.54 -3.28
C TYR A 17 -35.35 -7.44 -3.01
N LEU A 18 -34.94 -7.53 -1.73
CA LEU A 18 -33.53 -7.48 -1.33
C LEU A 18 -32.73 -8.65 -1.91
N ASP A 19 -33.32 -9.85 -1.99
CA ASP A 19 -32.71 -11.00 -2.66
C ASP A 19 -32.48 -10.72 -4.15
N CYS A 20 -33.42 -10.03 -4.81
CA CYS A 20 -33.24 -9.61 -6.20
C CYS A 20 -32.14 -8.54 -6.36
N VAL A 21 -32.00 -7.60 -5.41
CA VAL A 21 -30.88 -6.64 -5.38
C VAL A 21 -29.55 -7.36 -5.17
N ALA A 22 -29.51 -8.39 -4.34
CA ALA A 22 -28.29 -9.11 -4.00
C ALA A 22 -27.76 -10.03 -5.12
N LYS A 23 -28.63 -10.55 -5.99
CA LYS A 23 -28.26 -11.43 -7.14
C LYS A 23 -27.10 -10.91 -7.99
N PRO A 24 -27.11 -9.68 -8.52
CA PRO A 24 -25.98 -9.13 -9.30
C PRO A 24 -24.71 -8.89 -8.46
N MET A 25 -24.81 -8.87 -7.13
CA MET A 25 -23.69 -8.64 -6.21
C MET A 25 -22.99 -9.96 -5.79
N LYS A 26 -23.26 -11.10 -6.45
CA LYS A 26 -22.75 -12.43 -6.05
C LYS A 26 -21.24 -12.51 -5.85
N ALA A 27 -20.45 -11.76 -6.61
CA ALA A 27 -18.99 -11.74 -6.52
C ALA A 27 -18.43 -10.92 -5.34
N ILE A 28 -19.27 -10.15 -4.66
CA ILE A 28 -18.88 -9.24 -3.58
C ILE A 28 -18.93 -10.02 -2.24
N PRO A 29 -18.00 -9.81 -1.30
CA PRO A 29 -18.06 -10.43 0.03
C PRO A 29 -19.32 -10.01 0.79
N GLU A 30 -19.91 -10.94 1.55
CA GLU A 30 -21.18 -10.72 2.24
C GLU A 30 -21.12 -9.55 3.22
N GLU A 31 -20.00 -9.44 3.95
CA GLU A 31 -19.72 -8.34 4.87
C GLU A 31 -19.80 -6.95 4.22
N ALA A 32 -19.52 -6.85 2.92
CA ALA A 32 -19.60 -5.60 2.18
C ALA A 32 -21.00 -5.30 1.63
N LYS A 33 -21.84 -6.34 1.42
CA LYS A 33 -23.23 -6.17 0.94
C LYS A 33 -24.17 -5.72 2.04
N GLN A 34 -23.99 -6.27 3.25
CA GLN A 34 -24.92 -6.12 4.37
C GLN A 34 -25.27 -4.67 4.71
N PRO A 35 -24.32 -3.71 4.79
CA PRO A 35 -24.66 -2.32 5.07
C PRO A 35 -25.58 -1.70 4.00
N PHE A 36 -25.32 -2.00 2.73
CA PHE A 36 -26.11 -1.49 1.61
C PHE A 36 -27.52 -2.10 1.57
N LEU A 37 -27.64 -3.43 1.77
CA LEU A 37 -28.94 -4.09 1.83
C LEU A 37 -29.76 -3.63 3.04
N GLN A 38 -29.12 -3.37 4.18
CA GLN A 38 -29.77 -2.84 5.37
C GLN A 38 -30.29 -1.42 5.13
N GLU A 39 -29.53 -0.56 4.44
CA GLU A 39 -29.96 0.78 4.07
C GLU A 39 -31.20 0.75 3.16
N ILE A 40 -31.22 -0.10 2.13
CA ILE A 40 -32.39 -0.28 1.25
C ILE A 40 -33.58 -0.79 2.06
N LYS A 41 -33.38 -1.78 2.95
CA LYS A 41 -34.42 -2.32 3.81
C LYS A 41 -35.07 -1.22 4.65
N THR A 42 -34.25 -0.42 5.34
CA THR A 42 -34.73 0.68 6.18
C THR A 42 -35.47 1.72 5.34
N HIS A 43 -34.96 2.08 4.16
CA HIS A 43 -35.62 3.02 3.28
C HIS A 43 -36.99 2.51 2.78
N ALA A 44 -37.08 1.24 2.39
CA ALA A 44 -38.33 0.60 1.98
C ALA A 44 -39.36 0.57 3.12
N GLN A 45 -38.92 0.25 4.33
CA GLN A 45 -39.77 0.26 5.51
C GLN A 45 -40.30 1.67 5.80
N THR A 46 -39.44 2.68 5.78
CA THR A 46 -39.85 4.09 5.99
C THR A 46 -40.86 4.57 4.95
N LEU A 47 -40.65 4.25 3.66
CA LEU A 47 -41.62 4.59 2.61
C LEU A 47 -42.95 3.84 2.80
N ALA A 48 -42.90 2.57 3.20
CA ALA A 48 -44.10 1.80 3.48
C ALA A 48 -44.86 2.33 4.71
N ASP A 49 -44.16 2.79 5.75
CA ASP A 49 -44.77 3.47 6.91
C ASP A 49 -45.49 4.75 6.45
N GLN A 50 -44.84 5.58 5.63
CA GLN A 50 -45.44 6.81 5.08
C GLN A 50 -46.72 6.53 4.28
N TYR A 51 -46.70 5.53 3.40
CA TYR A 51 -47.91 5.15 2.64
C TYR A 51 -49.02 4.59 3.52
N ARG A 52 -48.70 3.92 4.63
CA ARG A 52 -49.68 3.49 5.64
C ARG A 52 -50.29 4.70 6.36
N ASP A 53 -49.48 5.69 6.72
CA ASP A 53 -49.95 6.94 7.34
C ASP A 53 -50.87 7.75 6.40
N GLU A 54 -50.69 7.61 5.09
CA GLU A 54 -51.59 8.14 4.05
C GLU A 54 -52.90 7.34 3.88
N GLY A 55 -53.09 6.26 4.65
CA GLY A 55 -54.29 5.44 4.65
C GLY A 55 -54.31 4.30 3.63
N ARG A 56 -53.16 3.90 3.07
CA ARG A 56 -53.07 2.71 2.20
C ARG A 56 -53.05 1.43 3.02
N ASP A 57 -53.57 0.34 2.44
CA ASP A 57 -53.43 -1.00 3.00
C ASP A 57 -51.96 -1.45 2.99
N ASP A 58 -51.59 -2.34 3.92
CA ASP A 58 -50.20 -2.76 4.14
C ASP A 58 -49.52 -3.33 2.87
N ASP A 59 -50.25 -4.15 2.09
CA ASP A 59 -49.71 -4.74 0.86
C ASP A 59 -49.51 -3.68 -0.24
N ALA A 60 -50.46 -2.78 -0.42
CA ALA A 60 -50.35 -1.66 -1.35
C ALA A 60 -49.24 -0.68 -0.93
N ALA A 61 -49.09 -0.40 0.37
CA ALA A 61 -48.05 0.48 0.89
C ALA A 61 -46.66 -0.06 0.60
N VAL A 62 -46.41 -1.35 0.88
CA VAL A 62 -45.12 -1.99 0.55
C VAL A 62 -44.90 -2.05 -0.96
N ARG A 63 -45.91 -2.43 -1.74
CA ARG A 63 -45.80 -2.47 -3.21
C ARG A 63 -45.45 -1.11 -3.79
N ASP A 64 -46.12 -0.05 -3.33
CA ASP A 64 -45.88 1.31 -3.81
C ASP A 64 -44.51 1.83 -3.36
N ALA A 65 -44.07 1.50 -2.14
CA ALA A 65 -42.72 1.79 -1.66
C ALA A 65 -41.64 1.14 -2.52
N LEU A 66 -41.75 -0.17 -2.80
CA LEU A 66 -40.79 -0.88 -3.64
C LEU A 66 -40.79 -0.36 -5.09
N ARG A 67 -41.97 0.02 -5.61
CA ARG A 67 -42.08 0.66 -6.93
C ARG A 67 -41.38 2.02 -6.98
N MET A 68 -41.47 2.80 -5.89
CA MET A 68 -40.80 4.10 -5.77
C MET A 68 -39.27 3.95 -5.75
N ILE A 69 -38.74 2.90 -5.10
CA ILE A 69 -37.29 2.60 -5.06
C ILE A 69 -36.78 2.22 -6.46
N GLY A 70 -37.56 1.49 -7.25
CA GLY A 70 -37.26 1.16 -8.65
C GLY A 70 -36.83 -0.29 -8.88
N ASP A 71 -36.14 -0.55 -9.99
CA ASP A 71 -35.74 -1.90 -10.40
C ASP A 71 -34.60 -2.46 -9.50
N PRO A 72 -34.84 -3.56 -8.75
CA PRO A 72 -33.84 -4.13 -7.86
C PRO A 72 -32.59 -4.62 -8.61
N ALA A 73 -32.75 -5.14 -9.84
CA ALA A 73 -31.64 -5.69 -10.60
C ALA A 73 -30.70 -4.58 -11.12
N ALA A 74 -31.26 -3.47 -11.61
CA ALA A 74 -30.48 -2.30 -12.01
C ALA A 74 -29.72 -1.67 -10.84
N MET A 75 -30.37 -1.55 -9.67
CA MET A 75 -29.76 -1.02 -8.45
C MET A 75 -28.57 -1.87 -8.01
N GLY A 76 -28.77 -3.18 -7.88
CA GLY A 76 -27.70 -4.10 -7.49
C GLY A 76 -26.53 -4.12 -8.49
N LYS A 77 -26.82 -4.06 -9.81
CA LYS A 77 -25.77 -3.95 -10.86
C LYS A 77 -24.97 -2.66 -10.74
N SER A 78 -25.65 -1.52 -10.54
CA SER A 78 -25.01 -0.21 -10.43
C SER A 78 -24.07 -0.16 -9.21
N TRP A 79 -24.56 -0.61 -8.06
CA TRP A 79 -23.76 -0.66 -6.85
C TRP A 79 -22.59 -1.64 -7.00
N ALA A 80 -22.83 -2.84 -7.54
CA ALA A 80 -21.78 -3.82 -7.76
C ALA A 80 -20.66 -3.28 -8.66
N LYS A 81 -21.02 -2.56 -9.74
CA LYS A 81 -20.06 -1.89 -10.63
C LYS A 81 -19.23 -0.85 -9.89
N SER A 82 -19.86 -0.01 -9.07
CA SER A 82 -19.18 1.01 -8.28
C SER A 82 -18.24 0.39 -7.25
N TRP A 83 -18.70 -0.65 -6.55
CA TRP A 83 -17.88 -1.37 -5.58
C TRP A 83 -16.68 -2.03 -6.23
N LEU A 84 -16.89 -2.74 -7.36
CA LEU A 84 -15.82 -3.38 -8.11
C LEU A 84 -14.81 -2.35 -8.60
N ARG A 85 -15.25 -1.22 -9.15
CA ARG A 85 -14.35 -0.15 -9.61
C ARG A 85 -13.54 0.48 -8.47
N ALA A 86 -14.15 0.66 -7.30
CA ALA A 86 -13.45 1.19 -6.12
C ALA A 86 -12.48 0.18 -5.50
N ASN A 87 -12.74 -1.12 -5.68
CA ASN A 87 -11.95 -2.22 -5.12
C ASN A 87 -11.05 -2.91 -6.15
N GLU A 88 -11.11 -2.47 -7.41
CA GLU A 88 -10.22 -2.90 -8.47
C GLU A 88 -8.80 -2.61 -8.01
N PRO A 89 -7.90 -3.60 -8.06
CA PRO A 89 -6.50 -3.35 -7.78
C PRO A 89 -6.05 -2.27 -8.75
N GLY A 90 -5.72 -1.08 -8.23
CA GLY A 90 -5.18 0.01 -9.05
C GLY A 90 -4.06 -0.53 -9.94
N SER A 91 -3.97 0.00 -11.16
CA SER A 91 -3.01 -0.47 -12.15
C SER A 91 -1.62 -0.57 -11.52
N PHE A 92 -1.14 -1.81 -11.35
CA PHE A 92 0.21 -2.10 -10.86
C PHE A 92 1.23 -1.27 -11.65
N TRP A 93 1.03 -1.14 -12.95
CA TRP A 93 1.87 -0.33 -13.84
C TRP A 93 1.82 1.16 -13.53
N GLY A 94 0.65 1.71 -13.18
CA GLY A 94 0.54 3.11 -12.78
C GLY A 94 1.32 3.41 -11.50
N ALA A 95 1.15 2.58 -10.48
CA ALA A 95 1.90 2.71 -9.23
C ALA A 95 3.41 2.42 -9.42
N PHE A 96 3.76 1.44 -10.25
CA PHE A 96 5.13 1.10 -10.59
C PHE A 96 5.82 2.26 -11.30
N VAL A 97 5.23 2.81 -12.38
CA VAL A 97 5.82 3.91 -13.17
C VAL A 97 6.05 5.14 -12.29
N ILE A 98 5.07 5.55 -11.48
CA ILE A 98 5.21 6.69 -10.57
C ILE A 98 6.32 6.42 -9.55
N GLY A 99 6.33 5.22 -8.95
CA GLY A 99 7.34 4.82 -7.98
C GLY A 99 8.76 4.80 -8.55
N THR A 100 8.95 4.15 -9.70
CA THR A 100 10.24 4.14 -10.38
C THR A 100 10.66 5.52 -10.83
N GLY A 101 9.75 6.35 -11.35
CA GLY A 101 10.07 7.71 -11.81
C GLY A 101 10.58 8.61 -10.68
N MET A 102 9.94 8.56 -9.50
CA MET A 102 10.41 9.31 -8.32
C MET A 102 11.78 8.82 -7.83
N LEU A 103 11.98 7.50 -7.75
CA LEU A 103 13.28 6.91 -7.36
C LEU A 103 14.38 7.28 -8.36
N THR A 104 14.12 7.19 -9.66
CA THR A 104 15.08 7.59 -10.70
C THR A 104 15.44 9.07 -10.60
N ALA A 105 14.47 9.95 -10.35
CA ALA A 105 14.73 11.38 -10.18
C ALA A 105 15.63 11.66 -8.96
N ILE A 106 15.34 11.05 -7.81
CA ILE A 106 16.17 11.16 -6.60
C ILE A 106 17.59 10.62 -6.87
N HIS A 107 17.71 9.52 -7.62
CA HIS A 107 19.00 8.93 -7.97
C HIS A 107 19.84 9.79 -8.90
N ILE A 108 19.23 10.42 -9.92
CA ILE A 108 19.93 11.35 -10.80
C ILE A 108 20.50 12.51 -9.97
N ILE A 109 19.71 13.07 -9.05
CA ILE A 109 20.16 14.15 -8.16
C ILE A 109 21.33 13.70 -7.28
N ASN A 110 21.23 12.55 -6.61
CA ASN A 110 22.30 12.03 -5.74
C ASN A 110 23.57 11.70 -6.52
N TYR A 111 23.44 11.11 -7.71
CA TYR A 111 24.59 10.79 -8.57
C TYR A 111 25.30 12.06 -9.05
N LEU A 112 24.54 13.09 -9.43
CA LEU A 112 25.09 14.40 -9.80
C LEU A 112 25.81 15.08 -8.62
N ILE A 113 25.25 15.01 -7.41
CA ILE A 113 25.90 15.51 -6.19
C ILE A 113 27.21 14.75 -5.93
N PHE A 114 27.19 13.43 -6.06
CA PHE A 114 28.37 12.59 -5.82
C PHE A 114 29.47 12.85 -6.86
N LEU A 115 29.12 12.92 -8.15
CA LEU A 115 30.05 13.29 -9.22
C LEU A 115 30.62 14.69 -9.05
N GLY A 116 29.80 15.66 -8.62
CA GLY A 116 30.24 17.03 -8.35
C GLY A 116 31.16 17.13 -7.15
N MET A 117 30.92 16.33 -6.09
CA MET A 117 31.72 16.36 -4.87
C MET A 117 32.95 15.43 -4.88
N ALA A 118 32.98 14.39 -5.73
CA ALA A 118 34.10 13.46 -5.82
C ALA A 118 35.45 14.13 -6.17
N PRO A 119 35.57 15.00 -7.20
CA PRO A 119 36.83 15.67 -7.51
C PRO A 119 37.21 16.73 -6.46
N ILE A 120 36.23 17.42 -5.87
CA ILE A 120 36.45 18.41 -4.80
C ILE A 120 37.01 17.72 -3.54
N ARG A 121 36.44 16.58 -3.13
CA ARG A 121 36.91 15.83 -1.95
C ARG A 121 38.23 15.09 -2.20
N ALA A 122 38.43 14.53 -3.39
CA ALA A 122 39.68 13.85 -3.74
C ALA A 122 40.88 14.82 -3.72
N GLY A 123 40.69 16.03 -4.25
CA GLY A 123 41.72 17.07 -4.25
C GLY A 123 42.03 17.66 -2.87
N LEU A 124 41.01 17.83 -2.01
CA LEU A 124 41.18 18.49 -0.70
C LEU A 124 41.74 17.60 0.41
N VAL A 125 41.52 16.28 0.38
CA VAL A 125 41.83 15.41 1.54
C VAL A 125 43.13 14.61 1.40
N THR A 126 43.55 14.24 0.18
CA THR A 126 44.60 13.22 0.04
C THR A 126 45.81 13.60 -0.82
N GLY A 127 45.72 14.64 -1.65
CA GLY A 127 46.77 14.95 -2.64
C GLY A 127 47.09 13.80 -3.60
N SER A 128 46.29 12.73 -3.55
CA SER A 128 46.47 11.46 -4.23
C SER A 128 45.17 11.17 -4.97
N PRO A 129 45.23 10.71 -6.23
CA PRO A 129 44.03 10.31 -6.94
C PRO A 129 43.41 9.15 -6.15
N VAL A 130 42.23 9.38 -5.57
CA VAL A 130 41.40 8.28 -5.06
C VAL A 130 41.34 7.25 -6.17
N SER A 131 41.85 6.05 -5.90
CA SER A 131 42.05 5.07 -6.96
C SER A 131 40.69 4.80 -7.61
N PHE A 132 40.66 4.81 -8.95
CA PHE A 132 39.47 4.53 -9.75
C PHE A 132 38.66 3.33 -9.22
N TRP A 133 39.36 2.32 -8.71
CA TRP A 133 38.79 1.14 -8.05
C TRP A 133 37.98 1.43 -6.79
N THR A 134 38.42 2.36 -5.95
CA THR A 134 37.69 2.76 -4.75
C THR A 134 36.38 3.45 -5.13
N ALA A 135 36.41 4.34 -6.12
CA ALA A 135 35.21 4.98 -6.64
C ALA A 135 34.23 3.97 -7.27
N LEU A 136 34.74 2.98 -8.02
CA LEU A 136 33.95 1.89 -8.58
C LEU A 136 33.27 1.03 -7.50
N ILE A 137 34.01 0.66 -6.46
CA ILE A 137 33.47 -0.17 -5.36
C ILE A 137 32.35 0.58 -4.64
N PHE A 138 32.56 1.85 -4.28
CA PHE A 138 31.50 2.65 -3.64
C PHE A 138 30.30 2.86 -4.58
N GLY A 139 30.54 3.12 -5.87
CA GLY A 139 29.50 3.23 -6.87
C GLY A 139 28.67 1.94 -7.02
N PHE A 140 29.32 0.78 -7.03
CA PHE A 140 28.67 -0.52 -7.10
C PHE A 140 27.79 -0.79 -5.87
N TRP A 141 28.33 -0.59 -4.66
CA TRP A 141 27.56 -0.79 -3.42
C TRP A 141 26.36 0.16 -3.32
N TYR A 142 26.53 1.40 -3.77
CA TYR A 142 25.44 2.36 -3.88
C TYR A 142 24.36 1.84 -4.83
N LEU A 143 24.71 1.47 -6.05
CA LEU A 143 23.78 0.95 -7.05
C LEU A 143 23.06 -0.33 -6.59
N TRP A 144 23.76 -1.25 -5.93
CA TRP A 144 23.19 -2.50 -5.42
C TRP A 144 22.14 -2.27 -4.32
N GLY A 145 22.44 -1.39 -3.37
CA GLY A 145 21.48 -1.01 -2.32
C GLY A 145 20.19 -0.42 -2.91
N GLN A 146 20.32 0.41 -3.95
CA GLN A 146 19.16 1.00 -4.61
C GLN A 146 18.34 -0.03 -5.42
N ALA A 147 19.00 -0.93 -6.14
CA ALA A 147 18.33 -2.01 -6.86
C ALA A 147 17.50 -2.88 -5.91
N ALA A 148 18.00 -3.17 -4.71
CA ALA A 148 17.28 -3.93 -3.69
C ALA A 148 16.01 -3.20 -3.20
N VAL A 149 16.06 -1.88 -3.01
CA VAL A 149 14.92 -1.05 -2.59
C VAL A 149 13.83 -1.02 -3.67
N VAL A 150 14.22 -0.83 -4.94
CA VAL A 150 13.28 -0.87 -6.09
C VAL A 150 12.64 -2.26 -6.23
N MET A 151 13.43 -3.32 -6.16
CA MET A 151 12.94 -4.70 -6.24
C MET A 151 12.00 -5.02 -5.09
N ALA A 152 12.30 -4.60 -3.87
CA ALA A 152 11.42 -4.77 -2.72
C ALA A 152 10.09 -4.03 -2.90
N GLY A 153 10.13 -2.78 -3.38
CA GLY A 153 8.94 -2.00 -3.72
C GLY A 153 8.07 -2.68 -4.79
N ALA A 154 8.71 -3.17 -5.86
CA ALA A 154 8.02 -3.89 -6.95
C ALA A 154 7.39 -5.21 -6.47
N ILE A 155 8.11 -6.01 -5.68
CA ILE A 155 7.60 -7.27 -5.12
C ILE A 155 6.45 -7.00 -4.16
N CYS A 156 6.54 -5.97 -3.31
CA CYS A 156 5.47 -5.58 -2.40
C CYS A 156 4.24 -5.08 -3.15
N GLY A 157 4.42 -4.23 -4.17
CA GLY A 157 3.33 -3.73 -5.02
C GLY A 157 2.64 -4.86 -5.79
N TRP A 158 3.41 -5.84 -6.28
CA TRP A 158 2.88 -7.00 -6.99
C TRP A 158 2.05 -7.91 -6.07
N ARG A 159 2.54 -8.15 -4.84
CA ARG A 159 1.83 -9.01 -3.88
C ARG A 159 0.62 -8.36 -3.22
N GLN A 160 0.62 -7.03 -3.04
CA GLN A 160 -0.45 -6.31 -2.33
C GLN A 160 -0.73 -4.95 -2.99
N PRO A 161 -1.37 -4.92 -4.18
CA PRO A 161 -1.62 -3.68 -4.93
C PRO A 161 -2.43 -2.65 -4.13
N ARG A 162 -3.34 -3.10 -3.26
CA ARG A 162 -4.12 -2.25 -2.35
C ARG A 162 -3.29 -1.53 -1.28
N ARG A 163 -2.03 -1.93 -1.09
CA ARG A 163 -1.08 -1.30 -0.16
C ARG A 163 0.13 -0.73 -0.87
N ALA A 164 0.09 -0.60 -2.21
CA ALA A 164 1.22 -0.10 -2.98
C ALA A 164 1.69 1.28 -2.47
N THR A 165 0.77 2.17 -2.11
CA THR A 165 1.09 3.48 -1.49
C THR A 165 1.78 3.35 -0.13
N ALA A 166 1.28 2.48 0.76
CA ALA A 166 1.95 2.22 2.04
C ALA A 166 3.33 1.58 1.84
N ALA A 167 3.45 0.64 0.91
CA ALA A 167 4.72 0.02 0.54
C ALA A 167 5.69 1.07 -0.04
N LEU A 168 5.21 2.00 -0.86
CA LEU A 168 6.00 3.11 -1.40
C LEU A 168 6.53 4.01 -0.29
N LEU A 169 5.66 4.42 0.64
CA LEU A 169 6.03 5.24 1.79
C LEU A 169 7.07 4.53 2.68
N TRP A 170 6.90 3.24 2.94
CA TRP A 170 7.90 2.45 3.65
C TRP A 170 9.21 2.34 2.88
N THR A 171 9.15 2.15 1.56
CA THR A 171 10.34 2.08 0.69
C THR A 171 11.11 3.40 0.72
N CYS A 172 10.41 4.54 0.62
CA CYS A 172 11.00 5.86 0.75
C CYS A 172 11.59 6.11 2.14
N ALA A 173 10.88 5.74 3.21
CA ALA A 173 11.37 5.89 4.58
C ALA A 173 12.63 5.06 4.83
N LEU A 174 12.69 3.84 4.29
CA LEU A 174 13.85 2.97 4.38
C LEU A 174 15.02 3.48 3.55
N GLY A 175 14.76 4.00 2.34
CA GLY A 175 15.78 4.67 1.53
C GLY A 175 16.38 5.88 2.27
N ALA A 176 15.53 6.71 2.89
CA ALA A 176 15.98 7.85 3.69
C ALA A 176 16.80 7.40 4.92
N LEU A 177 16.38 6.34 5.61
CA LEU A 177 17.11 5.77 6.73
C LEU A 177 18.48 5.22 6.29
N TRP A 178 18.54 4.57 5.13
CA TRP A 178 19.77 4.06 4.54
C TRP A 178 20.77 5.18 4.23
N GLU A 179 20.30 6.27 3.62
CA GLU A 179 21.13 7.46 3.35
C GLU A 179 21.64 8.10 4.65
N LEU A 180 20.81 8.18 5.70
CA LEU A 180 21.21 8.63 7.03
C LEU A 180 22.32 7.75 7.63
N VAL A 181 22.19 6.43 7.53
CA VAL A 181 23.24 5.50 7.96
C VAL A 181 24.51 5.72 7.14
N GLY A 182 24.41 5.86 5.83
CA GLY A 182 25.55 6.18 4.95
C GLY A 182 26.27 7.47 5.34
N LEU A 183 25.54 8.53 5.68
CA LEU A 183 26.10 9.79 6.18
C LEU A 183 26.82 9.62 7.52
N CYS A 184 26.21 8.95 8.49
CA CYS A 184 26.82 8.65 9.78
C CYS A 184 28.11 7.82 9.62
N MET A 185 28.10 6.84 8.72
CA MET A 185 29.25 6.00 8.43
C MET A 185 30.37 6.78 7.76
N ASN A 186 30.06 7.66 6.81
CA ASN A 186 31.04 8.54 6.18
C ASN A 186 31.69 9.51 7.19
N ALA A 187 30.91 10.06 8.12
CA ALA A 187 31.45 10.92 9.18
C ALA A 187 32.45 10.17 10.09
N ASN A 188 32.11 8.93 10.47
CA ASN A 188 33.03 8.09 11.25
C ASN A 188 34.26 7.66 10.44
N ALA A 189 34.11 7.33 9.16
CA ALA A 189 35.23 6.98 8.28
C ALA A 189 36.19 8.16 8.13
N LEU A 190 35.68 9.38 7.95
CA LEU A 190 36.49 10.60 7.89
C LEU A 190 37.26 10.80 9.20
N LYS A 191 36.59 10.66 10.35
CA LYS A 191 37.23 10.75 11.67
C LYS A 191 38.33 9.70 11.84
N THR A 192 38.08 8.46 11.43
CA THR A 192 39.04 7.36 11.56
C THR A 192 40.23 7.55 10.61
N ALA A 193 39.99 8.04 9.39
CA ALA A 193 41.03 8.36 8.43
C ALA A 193 41.93 9.50 8.92
N MET A 194 41.36 10.56 9.50
CA MET A 194 42.12 11.64 10.13
C MET A 194 42.99 11.13 11.29
N MET A 195 42.49 10.20 12.11
CA MET A 195 43.28 9.58 13.18
C MET A 195 44.35 8.61 12.64
N ALA A 196 44.06 7.84 11.60
CA ALA A 196 44.99 6.89 11.01
C ALA A 196 46.11 7.56 10.20
N GLN A 197 45.84 8.72 9.59
CA GLN A 197 46.87 9.55 8.94
C GLN A 197 47.96 9.97 9.93
N HIS A 198 47.60 10.18 11.20
CA HIS A 198 48.59 10.41 12.26
C HIS A 198 49.31 9.15 12.74
N ALA A 199 48.82 7.95 12.42
CA ALA A 199 49.30 6.67 12.96
C ALA A 199 49.97 5.73 11.94
N GLY A 200 49.98 6.05 10.64
CA GLY A 200 50.72 5.29 9.62
C GLY A 200 50.10 3.96 9.14
N HIS A 201 48.86 3.62 9.51
CA HIS A 201 48.21 2.35 9.17
C HIS A 201 46.84 2.54 8.48
N SER A 202 46.80 2.64 7.16
CA SER A 202 45.60 3.13 6.43
C SER A 202 44.71 2.06 5.76
N THR A 203 45.22 0.89 5.39
CA THR A 203 44.49 -0.07 4.52
C THR A 203 43.65 -1.12 5.26
N ALA A 204 44.17 -1.72 6.33
CA ALA A 204 43.44 -2.76 7.08
C ALA A 204 42.20 -2.21 7.83
N ALA A 205 42.29 -0.98 8.34
CA ALA A 205 41.17 -0.30 8.99
C ALA A 205 40.02 -0.02 8.00
N LEU A 206 40.35 0.33 6.75
CA LEU A 206 39.38 0.58 5.69
C LEU A 206 38.63 -0.71 5.31
N LEU A 207 39.33 -1.84 5.18
CA LEU A 207 38.72 -3.13 4.82
C LEU A 207 37.80 -3.69 5.92
N LEU A 208 38.22 -3.62 7.19
CA LEU A 208 37.38 -4.02 8.33
C LEU A 208 36.13 -3.14 8.47
N PHE A 209 36.27 -1.85 8.14
CA PHE A 209 35.15 -0.92 8.11
C PHE A 209 34.14 -1.31 7.01
N LEU A 210 34.60 -1.54 5.78
CA LEU A 210 33.75 -1.96 4.64
C LEU A 210 33.02 -3.30 4.90
N ALA A 211 33.68 -4.26 5.55
CA ALA A 211 33.06 -5.54 5.93
C ALA A 211 31.90 -5.35 6.93
N ARG A 212 32.03 -4.43 7.90
CA ARG A 212 30.96 -4.12 8.87
C ARG A 212 29.74 -3.47 8.20
N ILE A 213 29.95 -2.63 7.18
CA ILE A 213 28.84 -2.02 6.40
C ILE A 213 28.00 -3.10 5.71
N SER A 214 28.67 -4.07 5.10
CA SER A 214 28.04 -5.13 4.32
C SER A 214 27.13 -6.02 5.18
N ILE A 215 27.57 -6.33 6.41
CA ILE A 215 26.80 -7.16 7.36
C ILE A 215 25.56 -6.41 7.88
N LEU A 216 25.70 -5.12 8.21
CA LEU A 216 24.58 -4.29 8.70
C LEU A 216 23.48 -4.12 7.63
N SER A 217 23.88 -3.94 6.37
CA SER A 217 22.96 -3.90 5.22
C SER A 217 22.15 -5.19 5.11
N LEU A 218 22.82 -6.35 5.15
CA LEU A 218 22.17 -7.65 5.01
C LEU A 218 21.13 -7.90 6.11
N ILE A 219 21.46 -7.52 7.36
CA ILE A 219 20.58 -7.70 8.52
C ILE A 219 19.35 -6.80 8.44
N THR A 220 19.51 -5.54 8.03
CA THR A 220 18.37 -4.62 7.90
C THR A 220 17.43 -5.05 6.79
N THR A 221 17.95 -5.40 5.61
CA THR A 221 17.11 -5.87 4.49
C THR A 221 16.39 -7.18 4.82
N GLY A 222 17.07 -8.11 5.50
CA GLY A 222 16.50 -9.40 5.93
C GLY A 222 15.42 -9.27 7.01
N GLY A 223 15.68 -8.48 8.06
CA GLY A 223 14.74 -8.29 9.18
C GLY A 223 13.43 -7.60 8.77
N LEU A 224 13.50 -6.69 7.81
CA LEU A 224 12.34 -5.94 7.31
C LEU A 224 11.39 -6.81 6.47
N CYS A 225 11.91 -7.76 5.69
CA CYS A 225 11.09 -8.73 4.97
C CYS A 225 10.28 -9.63 5.91
N VAL A 226 10.86 -9.97 7.07
CA VAL A 226 10.20 -10.80 8.09
C VAL A 226 9.13 -10.00 8.86
N LEU A 227 9.42 -8.75 9.24
CA LEU A 227 8.45 -7.90 9.93
C LEU A 227 7.24 -7.54 9.06
N GLY A 228 7.46 -7.23 7.77
CA GLY A 228 6.37 -6.93 6.83
C GLY A 228 5.40 -8.12 6.64
N SER A 229 5.92 -9.34 6.62
CA SER A 229 5.10 -10.56 6.48
C SER A 229 4.38 -10.95 7.78
N SER A 230 4.94 -10.61 8.94
CA SER A 230 4.32 -10.84 10.25
C SER A 230 3.16 -9.86 10.53
N ILE A 231 3.35 -8.57 10.22
CA ILE A 231 2.32 -7.53 10.39
C ILE A 231 1.12 -7.79 9.46
N SER A 232 1.33 -8.32 8.25
CA SER A 232 0.21 -8.63 7.35
C SER A 232 -0.65 -9.81 7.84
N ARG A 233 -0.11 -10.69 8.67
CA ARG A 233 -0.84 -11.84 9.25
C ARG A 233 -1.59 -11.49 10.54
N SER A 234 -1.24 -10.41 11.24
CA SER A 234 -1.92 -10.03 12.48
C SER A 234 -3.36 -9.55 12.23
N ARG A 235 -4.35 -10.40 12.58
CA ARG A 235 -5.78 -10.04 12.57
C ARG A 235 -6.12 -8.90 13.56
N ARG A 236 -5.29 -8.70 14.59
CA ARG A 236 -5.47 -7.66 15.63
C ARG A 236 -5.26 -6.25 15.08
N ILE A 237 -4.23 -6.05 14.25
CA ILE A 237 -3.95 -4.74 13.63
C ILE A 237 -5.04 -4.36 12.63
N ARG A 238 -5.64 -5.35 11.93
CA ARG A 238 -6.79 -5.11 11.04
C ARG A 238 -8.06 -4.64 11.76
N ARG A 239 -8.23 -4.94 13.05
CA ARG A 239 -9.35 -4.41 13.85
C ARG A 239 -9.07 -2.99 14.35
N LEU A 240 -7.83 -2.71 14.75
CA LEU A 240 -7.42 -1.38 15.22
C LEU A 240 -7.38 -0.31 14.13
N LEU A 241 -7.16 -0.70 12.86
CA LEU A 241 -7.21 0.22 11.72
C LEU A 241 -8.63 0.39 11.13
N ARG A 242 -9.63 -0.28 11.69
CA ARG A 242 -11.05 -0.17 11.29
C ARG A 242 -11.93 0.48 12.35
N ALA A 243 -11.37 0.79 13.51
CA ALA A 243 -11.97 1.61 14.56
C ALA A 243 -11.41 3.03 14.43
#